data_AF-A0A0K1RZ46-F1
#
_entry.id   AF-A0A0K1RZ46-F1
#
_cell.length_a   1.000
_cell.length_b   1.000
_cell.length_c   1.000
_cell.angle_alpha   90.00
_cell.angle_beta   90.00
_cell.angle_gamma   90.00
#
_symmetry.space_group_name_H-M   'P 1'
#
loop_
_entity.id
_entity.type
_entity.pdbx_description
1 polymer ?
#
loop_
_entity_poly.entity_id
_entity_poly.type
_entity_poly.pdbx_seq_one_letter_code
_entity_poly.pdbx_strand_id
1 'polypeptide(L)' 'MSEKLGADFYFATPYHSWERGLNEHTNGLLRQFFPKRTNFKIVKPEEVERGASHLCNP' A
#
# COMPACT_ATOMS: atom_id res chain seq x y z
N MET A 1 -3.99 -0.14 -21.56
CA MET A 1 -3.10 0.38 -20.48
C MET A 1 -2.21 -0.73 -19.92
N SER A 2 -2.76 -1.91 -19.60
CA SER A 2 -2.01 -3.11 -19.21
C SER A 2 -0.91 -3.54 -20.21
N GLU A 3 -1.20 -3.60 -21.51
CA GLU A 3 -0.22 -3.97 -22.55
C GLU A 3 1.04 -3.09 -22.58
N LYS A 4 0.93 -1.81 -22.21
CA LYS A 4 2.08 -0.90 -22.19
C LYS A 4 3.02 -1.14 -21.02
N LEU A 5 2.53 -1.74 -19.94
CA LEU A 5 3.29 -1.98 -18.72
C LEU A 5 3.70 -3.46 -18.55
N GLY A 6 3.15 -4.36 -19.37
CA GLY A 6 3.40 -5.80 -19.27
C GLY A 6 2.95 -6.39 -17.92
N ALA A 7 1.92 -5.81 -17.31
CA ALA A 7 1.46 -6.18 -15.97
C ALA A 7 0.12 -6.92 -16.03
N ASP A 8 0.02 -7.98 -15.22
CA ASP A 8 -1.22 -8.72 -15.00
C ASP A 8 -2.12 -8.01 -13.98
N PHE A 9 -3.43 -8.23 -14.10
CA PHE A 9 -4.44 -7.62 -13.24
C PHE A 9 -5.39 -8.68 -12.71
N TYR A 10 -5.69 -8.60 -11.42
CA TYR A 10 -6.56 -9.53 -10.71
C TYR A 10 -7.63 -8.76 -9.94
N PHE A 11 -8.84 -9.30 -9.90
CA PHE A 11 -9.96 -8.74 -9.14
C PHE A 11 -10.37 -9.69 -8.02
N ALA A 12 -10.77 -9.13 -6.88
CA ALA A 12 -11.39 -9.89 -5.81
C ALA A 12 -12.88 -10.09 -6.11
N THR A 13 -13.40 -11.26 -5.75
CA THR A 13 -14.81 -11.61 -5.89
C THR A 13 -15.68 -10.88 -4.86
N PRO A 14 -16.94 -10.52 -5.22
CA PRO A 14 -17.82 -9.80 -4.30
C PRO A 14 -18.07 -10.59 -3.01
N TYR A 15 -17.99 -9.93 -1.85
CA TYR A 15 -18.16 -10.54 -0.51
C TYR A 15 -17.06 -11.51 -0.05
N HIS A 16 -15.96 -11.63 -0.80
CA HIS A 16 -14.79 -12.44 -0.42
C HIS A 16 -13.66 -11.55 0.15
N SER A 17 -13.88 -10.95 1.31
CA SER A 17 -12.90 -10.02 1.93
C SER A 17 -11.52 -10.65 2.16
N TRP A 18 -11.46 -11.96 2.39
CA TRP A 18 -10.21 -12.70 2.62
C TRP A 18 -9.25 -12.69 1.43
N GLU A 19 -9.74 -12.53 0.19
CA GLU A 19 -8.89 -12.41 -1.01
C GLU A 19 -8.05 -11.12 -0.98
N ARG A 20 -8.37 -10.20 -0.08
CA ARG A 20 -7.67 -8.92 0.12
C ARG A 20 -6.93 -8.85 1.45
N GLY A 21 -6.76 -9.96 2.17
CA GLY A 21 -6.17 -9.98 3.51
C GLY A 21 -4.80 -9.29 3.57
N LEU A 22 -3.91 -9.56 2.60
CA LEU A 22 -2.61 -8.90 2.52
C LEU A 22 -2.74 -7.40 2.27
N ASN A 23 -3.63 -6.97 1.36
CA ASN A 23 -3.89 -5.56 1.10
C ASN A 23 -4.41 -4.85 2.36
N GLU A 24 -5.28 -5.47 3.15
CA GLU A 24 -5.80 -4.90 4.39
C GLU A 24 -4.70 -4.79 5.46
N HIS A 25 -3.87 -5.82 5.60
CA HIS A 25 -2.73 -5.83 6.50
C HIS A 25 -1.73 -4.71 6.16
N THR A 26 -1.28 -4.64 4.90
CA THR A 26 -0.34 -3.62 4.43
C THR A 26 -0.92 -2.21 4.58
N ASN A 27 -2.21 -2.01 4.29
CA ASN A 27 -2.87 -0.72 4.52
C ASN A 27 -2.92 -0.35 6.01
N GLY A 28 -3.06 -1.34 6.90
CA GLY A 28 -2.99 -1.16 8.35
C GLY A 28 -1.61 -0.67 8.78
N LEU A 29 -0.54 -1.33 8.35
CA LEU A 29 0.84 -0.93 8.63
C LEU A 29 1.14 0.47 8.11
N LEU A 30 0.76 0.77 6.87
CA LEU A 30 0.95 2.10 6.29
C LEU A 30 0.30 3.19 7.14
N ARG A 31 -0.87 2.94 7.73
CA ARG A 31 -1.58 3.89 8.59
C ARG A 31 -0.91 4.12 9.95
N GLN A 32 -0.06 3.21 10.40
CA GLN A 32 0.76 3.41 11.60
C GLN A 32 1.86 4.45 11.35
N PHE A 33 2.41 4.48 10.13
CA PHE A 33 3.42 5.47 9.70
C PHE A 33 2.79 6.78 9.22
N PHE A 34 1.71 6.69 8.44
CA PHE A 34 1.03 7.83 7.85
C PHE A 34 -0.46 7.76 8.20
N PRO A 35 -0.88 8.43 9.28
CA PRO A 35 -2.27 8.51 9.68
C PRO A 35 -3.19 9.00 8.54
N LYS A 36 -4.49 8.75 8.66
CA LYS A 36 -5.46 9.27 7.69
C LYS A 36 -5.29 10.78 7.56
N ARG A 37 -5.30 11.26 6.32
CA ARG A 37 -5.14 12.68 5.94
C ARG A 37 -3.72 13.25 6.13
N THR A 38 -2.69 12.41 6.25
CA THR A 38 -1.31 12.89 6.11
C THR A 38 -1.13 13.63 4.79
N ASN A 39 -0.65 14.87 4.88
CA ASN A 39 -0.34 15.68 3.70
C ASN A 39 1.03 15.28 3.16
N PHE A 40 1.06 14.38 2.18
CA PHE A 40 2.32 13.91 1.57
C PHE A 40 3.12 15.01 0.84
N LYS A 41 2.57 16.21 0.62
CA LYS A 41 3.34 17.33 0.06
C LYS A 41 4.36 17.92 1.04
N ILE A 42 4.18 17.70 2.33
CA ILE A 42 5.05 18.24 3.40
C ILE A 42 5.85 17.15 4.10
N VAL A 43 5.56 15.87 3.84
CA VAL A 43 6.32 14.74 4.37
C VAL A 43 7.68 14.72 3.68
N LYS A 44 8.75 14.58 4.46
CA LYS A 44 10.10 14.51 3.87
C LYS A 44 10.28 13.19 3.13
N PRO A 45 10.99 13.18 1.98
CA PRO A 45 11.29 11.93 1.27
C PRO A 45 11.90 10.85 2.17
N GLU A 46 12.78 11.24 3.10
CA GLU A 46 13.41 10.35 4.09
C GLU A 46 12.39 9.63 5.01
N GLU A 47 11.31 10.31 5.38
CA GLU A 47 10.26 9.71 6.21
C GLU A 47 9.44 8.68 5.43
N VAL A 48 9.23 8.93 4.13
CA VAL A 48 8.59 7.99 3.20
C VAL A 48 9.47 6.75 3.01
N GLU A 49 10.77 6.93 2.78
CA GLU A 49 11.72 5.83 2.65
C GLU A 49 11.82 4.99 3.91
N ARG A 50 11.82 5.62 5.10
CA ARG A 50 11.83 4.88 6.37
C ARG A 50 10.58 4.03 6.53
N GLY A 51 9.40 4.59 6.22
CA GLY A 51 8.14 3.86 6.27
C GLY A 51 8.10 2.70 5.25
N ALA A 52 8.58 2.94 4.03
CA ALA A 52 8.64 1.92 2.98
C ALA A 52 9.64 0.80 3.32
N SER A 53 10.80 1.15 3.88
CA SER A 53 11.82 0.17 4.28
C SER A 53 11.30 -0.78 5.36
N HIS A 54 10.51 -0.27 6.30
CA HIS A 54 9.87 -1.10 7.33
C HIS A 54 8.74 -1.98 6.79
N LEU A 55 8.09 -1.59 5.68
CA LEU A 55 7.06 -2.38 5.02
C LEU A 55 7.66 -3.48 4.11
N CYS A 56 8.81 -3.21 3.49
CA CYS A 56 9.45 -4.11 2.53
C CYS A 56 10.44 -5.09 3.18
N ASN A 57 10.81 -4.89 4.45
CA ASN A 57 11.64 -5.80 5.24
C ASN A 57 10.92 -6.10 6.56
N PRO A 58 10.17 -7.21 6.67
CA PRO A 58 9.54 -7.62 7.92
C PRO A 58 10.56 -8.05 8.99
#